data_AF-A0A839ED42-F1
#
_entry.id   AF-A0A839ED42-F1
#
_cell.length_a   1.000
_cell.length_b   1.000
_cell.length_c   1.000
_cell.angle_alpha   90.00
_cell.angle_beta   90.00
_cell.angle_gamma   90.00
#
_symmetry.space_group_name_H-M   'P 1'
#
loop_
_entity.id
_entity.type
_entity.pdbx_description
1 polymer ?
#
loop_
_entity_poly.entity_id
_entity_poly.type
_entity_poly.pdbx_seq_one_letter_code
_entity_poly.pdbx_strand_id
1 'polypeptide(L)'
;MTLLRSTLFFIAILAAAPVTPSFAQTAPQIEPFSLPVRPVVLSQDIIKRFLYSFAPVGAQMKEEAAGNTATPEATARLDKKAAEYGFKDFNDWGETTRTIMVTYHWLTNPDPREEVEKAIAAIPSTPNLSDKQKADMIDGLKTGLETVEKARPSAENMAIVKKHLSSIKPLYKQWTNL
;
A
#
# COMPACT_ATOMS: atom_id res chain seq x y z
N MET A 1 -4.98 1.37 -25.45
CA MET A 1 -3.96 0.36 -25.06
C MET A 1 -3.12 0.74 -23.84
N THR A 2 -3.49 1.80 -23.11
CA THR A 2 -2.71 2.36 -21.99
C THR A 2 -3.22 1.93 -20.60
N LEU A 3 -4.47 1.47 -20.49
CA LEU A 3 -5.09 1.10 -19.20
C LEU A 3 -4.65 -0.28 -18.69
N LEU A 4 -4.41 -1.25 -19.58
CA LEU A 4 -4.02 -2.62 -19.19
C LEU A 4 -2.63 -2.69 -18.53
N ARG A 5 -1.72 -1.77 -18.89
CA ARG A 5 -0.35 -1.74 -18.35
C ARG A 5 -0.30 -1.22 -16.92
N SER A 6 -1.23 -0.35 -16.52
CA SER A 6 -1.26 0.19 -15.17
C SER A 6 -1.80 -0.82 -14.16
N THR A 7 -2.88 -1.56 -14.47
CA THR A 7 -3.47 -2.52 -13.52
C THR A 7 -2.59 -3.76 -13.31
N LEU A 8 -1.92 -4.24 -14.36
CA LEU A 8 -1.02 -5.40 -14.28
C LEU A 8 0.30 -5.11 -13.53
N PHE A 9 0.73 -3.84 -13.48
CA PHE A 9 1.90 -3.46 -12.67
C PHE A 9 1.63 -3.62 -11.17
N PHE A 10 0.39 -3.42 -10.71
CA PHE A 10 0.07 -3.49 -9.27
C PHE A 10 -0.08 -4.93 -8.75
N ILE A 11 -0.54 -5.87 -9.57
CA ILE A 11 -0.63 -7.29 -9.17
C ILE A 11 0.74 -7.98 -9.28
N ALA A 12 1.58 -7.59 -10.24
CA ALA A 12 2.93 -8.13 -10.41
C ALA A 12 3.91 -7.71 -9.29
N ILE A 13 3.69 -6.56 -8.64
CA ILE A 13 4.53 -6.13 -7.50
C ILE A 13 4.27 -6.98 -6.24
N LEU A 14 3.11 -7.62 -6.10
CA LEU A 14 2.78 -8.46 -4.94
C LEU A 14 3.18 -9.95 -5.07
N ALA A 15 3.48 -10.44 -6.27
CA ALA A 15 3.68 -11.87 -6.51
C ALA A 15 5.14 -12.33 -6.71
N ALA A 16 6.13 -11.43 -6.63
CA ALA A 16 7.53 -11.78 -6.91
C ALA A 16 8.54 -11.12 -5.96
N ALA A 17 8.25 -11.10 -4.66
CA ALA A 17 9.30 -10.97 -3.66
C ALA A 17 9.47 -12.34 -2.96
N PRO A 18 10.54 -13.11 -3.24
CA PRO A 18 10.91 -14.20 -2.34
C PRO A 18 11.13 -13.57 -0.97
N VAL A 19 10.44 -14.09 0.05
CA VAL A 19 10.67 -13.74 1.45
C VAL A 19 12.05 -14.26 1.86
N THR A 20 13.10 -13.53 1.46
CA THR A 20 14.40 -13.64 2.09
C THR A 20 14.34 -12.82 3.37
N PRO A 21 14.60 -13.40 4.55
CA PRO A 21 14.76 -12.61 5.76
C PRO A 21 16.06 -11.81 5.62
N SER A 22 15.95 -10.60 5.08
CA SER A 22 17.07 -9.66 5.02
C SER A 22 17.17 -8.95 6.37
N PHE A 23 18.23 -9.25 7.11
CA PHE A 23 18.63 -8.56 8.34
C PHE A 23 19.20 -7.14 8.09
N ALA A 24 18.72 -6.46 7.04
CA ALA A 24 19.13 -5.10 6.69
C ALA A 24 17.88 -4.24 6.46
N GLN A 25 17.21 -3.84 7.54
CA GLN A 25 16.24 -2.74 7.50
C GLN A 25 16.98 -1.40 7.39
N THR A 26 17.45 -1.09 6.19
CA THR A 26 17.90 0.25 5.79
C THR A 26 16.69 1.16 5.61
N ALA A 27 16.39 1.96 6.64
CA ALA A 27 15.29 2.93 6.72
C ALA A 27 13.89 2.30 6.58
N PRO A 28 12.87 2.79 7.32
CA PRO A 28 11.49 2.52 6.95
C PRO A 28 11.18 3.25 5.64
N GLN A 29 11.63 2.70 4.52
CA GLN A 29 11.08 3.02 3.21
C GLN A 29 9.66 2.46 3.24
N ILE A 30 8.66 3.34 3.34
CA ILE A 30 7.29 2.93 3.06
C ILE A 30 7.27 2.63 1.57
N GLU A 31 7.30 1.35 1.19
CA GLU A 31 7.07 1.02 -0.21
C GLU A 31 5.71 1.60 -0.62
N PRO A 32 5.63 2.20 -1.82
CA PRO A 32 4.48 3.01 -2.24
C PRO A 32 3.18 2.20 -2.33
N PHE A 33 3.23 0.88 -2.18
CA PHE A 33 2.05 0.04 -1.97
C PHE A 33 2.34 -1.20 -1.11
N SER A 34 2.69 -1.03 0.17
CA SER A 34 2.61 -2.16 1.12
C SER A 34 1.21 -2.28 1.73
N LEU A 35 0.68 -3.51 1.75
CA LEU A 35 -0.51 -3.83 2.54
C LEU A 35 -0.24 -3.53 4.04
N PRO A 36 -1.25 -3.07 4.80
CA PRO A 36 -1.09 -2.91 6.24
C PRO A 36 -0.80 -4.27 6.88
N VAL A 37 0.27 -4.35 7.68
CA VAL A 37 0.59 -5.57 8.45
C VAL A 37 -0.42 -5.71 9.59
N ARG A 38 -0.87 -4.59 10.13
CA ARG A 38 -1.90 -4.54 11.19
C ARG A 38 -2.95 -3.50 10.81
N PRO A 39 -4.03 -3.92 10.13
CA PRO A 39 -5.12 -3.01 9.79
C PRO A 39 -5.65 -2.29 11.04
N VAL A 40 -5.69 -0.96 10.98
CA VAL A 40 -6.18 -0.12 12.08
C VAL A 40 -7.69 0.03 11.99
N VAL A 41 -8.40 -0.06 13.12
CA VAL A 41 -9.83 0.29 13.18
C VAL A 41 -9.96 1.80 13.06
N LEU A 42 -10.54 2.28 11.96
CA LEU A 42 -10.62 3.70 11.65
C LEU A 42 -11.78 4.37 12.38
N SER A 43 -11.53 5.58 12.85
CA SER A 43 -12.53 6.49 13.39
C SER A 43 -12.45 7.84 12.66
N GLN A 44 -13.47 8.68 12.82
CA GLN A 44 -13.45 10.05 12.27
C GLN A 44 -12.27 10.86 12.81
N ASP A 45 -11.91 10.64 14.07
CA ASP A 45 -10.79 11.32 14.71
C ASP A 45 -9.44 10.84 14.13
N ILE A 46 -9.27 9.54 13.91
CA ILE A 46 -8.07 8.98 13.26
C ILE A 46 -7.89 9.54 11.85
N ILE A 47 -8.96 9.64 11.04
CA ILE A 47 -8.87 10.26 9.72
C ILE A 47 -8.43 11.73 9.82
N LYS A 48 -8.96 12.50 10.76
CA LYS A 48 -8.54 13.89 10.96
C LYS A 48 -7.06 13.98 11.31
N ARG A 49 -6.59 13.20 12.30
CA ARG A 49 -5.19 13.14 12.70
C ARG A 49 -4.29 12.80 11.52
N PHE A 50 -4.70 11.83 10.69
CA PHE A 50 -4.00 11.46 9.45
C PHE A 50 -3.93 12.63 8.45
N LEU A 51 -5.05 13.28 8.15
CA LEU A 51 -5.08 14.39 7.18
C LEU A 51 -4.17 15.55 7.61
N TYR A 52 -4.12 15.85 8.91
CA TYR A 52 -3.23 16.89 9.45
C TYR A 52 -1.76 16.46 9.49
N SER A 53 -1.49 15.17 9.69
CA SER A 53 -0.12 14.66 9.87
C SER A 53 0.58 14.30 8.56
N PHE A 54 -0.17 14.01 7.48
CA PHE A 54 0.40 13.40 6.26
C PHE A 54 1.55 14.21 5.66
N ALA A 55 1.34 15.50 5.42
CA ALA A 55 2.35 16.39 4.87
C ALA A 55 3.56 16.61 5.83
N PRO A 56 3.36 17.01 7.10
CA PRO A 56 4.48 17.29 8.00
C PRO A 56 5.30 16.05 8.38
N VAL A 57 4.65 14.89 8.63
CA VAL A 57 5.37 13.64 8.88
C VAL A 57 6.09 13.16 7.61
N GLY A 58 5.44 13.28 6.45
CA GLY A 58 6.07 12.95 5.16
C GLY A 58 7.26 13.86 4.81
N ALA A 59 7.25 15.13 5.22
CA ALA A 59 8.39 16.04 5.06
C ALA A 59 9.58 15.59 5.94
N GLN A 60 9.33 15.31 7.23
CA GLN A 60 10.35 14.77 8.13
C GLN A 60 10.97 13.49 7.56
N MET A 61 10.14 12.57 7.03
CA MET A 61 10.62 11.33 6.41
C MET A 61 11.59 11.59 5.25
N LYS A 62 11.31 12.60 4.41
CA LYS A 62 12.20 12.98 3.30
C LYS A 62 13.51 13.59 3.79
N GLU A 63 13.46 14.42 4.83
CA GLU A 63 14.65 15.00 5.45
C GLU A 63 15.56 13.92 6.03
N GLU A 64 14.99 12.95 6.76
CA GLU A 64 15.76 11.82 7.30
C GLU A 64 16.33 10.92 6.20
N ALA A 65 15.57 10.69 5.12
CA ALA A 65 16.04 9.90 3.98
C ALA A 65 17.20 10.57 3.23
N ALA A 66 17.16 11.91 3.07
CA ALA A 66 18.24 12.67 2.44
C ALA A 66 19.56 12.62 3.23
N GLY A 67 19.48 12.36 4.54
CA GLY A 67 20.64 12.13 5.41
C GLY A 67 21.37 10.80 5.18
N ASN A 68 20.85 9.92 4.30
CA ASN A 68 21.47 8.65 3.89
C ASN A 68 21.81 7.66 5.03
N THR A 69 21.17 7.77 6.20
CA THR A 69 21.36 6.78 7.26
C THR A 69 20.11 6.64 8.13
N ALA A 70 19.59 5.42 8.21
CA ALA A 70 18.57 5.06 9.17
C ALA A 70 19.21 4.90 10.55
N THR A 71 19.35 6.01 11.27
CA THR A 71 19.89 5.98 12.62
C THR A 71 18.76 5.89 13.65
N PRO A 72 19.03 5.35 14.86
CA PRO A 72 18.08 5.40 15.95
C PRO A 72 17.57 6.82 16.23
N GLU A 73 18.39 7.84 16.03
CA GLU A 73 18.03 9.25 16.20
C GLU A 73 17.05 9.72 15.11
N ALA A 74 17.22 9.28 13.87
CA ALA A 74 16.27 9.56 12.78
C ALA A 74 14.90 8.94 13.09
N THR A 75 14.87 7.69 13.54
CA THR A 75 13.64 7.02 13.98
C THR A 75 12.99 7.75 15.16
N ALA A 76 13.77 8.15 16.17
CA ALA A 76 13.24 8.88 17.32
C ALA A 76 12.64 10.25 16.93
N ARG A 77 13.21 10.94 15.93
CA ARG A 77 12.64 12.18 15.39
C ARG A 77 11.32 11.93 14.66
N LEU A 78 11.23 10.85 13.88
CA LEU A 78 9.98 10.46 13.21
C LEU A 78 8.91 10.05 14.22
N ASP A 79 9.26 9.30 15.26
CA ASP A 79 8.34 8.90 16.33
C ASP A 79 7.80 10.14 17.06
N LYS A 80 8.70 11.07 17.42
CA LYS A 80 8.31 12.34 18.02
C LYS A 80 7.38 13.13 17.11
N LYS A 81 7.70 13.21 15.80
CA LYS A 81 6.89 13.94 14.83
C LYS A 81 5.50 13.31 14.67
N ALA A 82 5.39 11.99 14.65
CA ALA A 82 4.10 11.29 14.61
C ALA A 82 3.29 11.53 15.90
N ALA A 83 3.96 11.52 17.06
CA ALA A 83 3.32 11.76 18.36
C ALA A 83 2.71 13.16 18.50
N GLU A 84 3.28 14.19 17.84
CA GLU A 84 2.68 15.54 17.77
C GLU A 84 1.24 15.54 17.21
N TYR A 85 0.89 14.54 16.39
CA TYR A 85 -0.45 14.39 15.81
C TYR A 85 -1.30 13.30 16.49
N GLY A 86 -0.86 12.82 17.66
CA GLY A 86 -1.61 11.86 18.47
C GLY A 86 -1.51 10.41 18.00
N PHE A 87 -0.46 10.06 17.23
CA PHE A 87 -0.09 8.67 16.96
C PHE A 87 0.85 8.16 18.06
N LYS A 88 0.89 6.85 18.29
CA LYS A 88 1.79 6.27 19.29
C LYS A 88 3.27 6.48 18.93
N ASP A 89 3.59 6.22 17.67
CA ASP A 89 4.92 6.26 17.09
C ASP A 89 4.82 6.36 15.56
N PHE A 90 5.95 6.43 14.86
CA PHE A 90 5.96 6.53 13.40
C PHE A 90 5.38 5.28 12.73
N ASN A 91 5.53 4.12 13.35
CA ASN A 91 4.98 2.87 12.84
C ASN A 91 3.45 2.85 12.91
N ASP A 92 2.85 3.34 13.99
CA ASP A 92 1.39 3.52 14.14
C ASP A 92 0.83 4.50 13.10
N TRP A 93 1.53 5.60 12.85
CA TRP A 93 1.21 6.52 11.76
C TRP A 93 1.30 5.83 10.38
N GLY A 94 2.33 5.02 10.16
CA GLY A 94 2.54 4.27 8.93
C GLY A 94 1.46 3.22 8.67
N GLU A 95 1.09 2.43 9.67
CA GLU A 95 -0.02 1.46 9.58
C GLU A 95 -1.37 2.14 9.35
N THR A 96 -1.61 3.27 10.01
CA THR A 96 -2.80 4.09 9.77
C THR A 96 -2.84 4.58 8.32
N THR A 97 -1.72 5.13 7.84
CA THR A 97 -1.58 5.62 6.46
C THR A 97 -1.84 4.49 5.46
N ARG A 98 -1.21 3.32 5.61
CA ARG A 98 -1.45 2.15 4.75
C ARG A 98 -2.90 1.70 4.79
N THR A 99 -3.49 1.60 5.98
CA THR A 99 -4.90 1.23 6.14
C THR A 99 -5.82 2.17 5.37
N ILE A 100 -5.61 3.49 5.49
CA ILE A 100 -6.42 4.49 4.80
C ILE A 100 -6.21 4.43 3.28
N MET A 101 -4.97 4.34 2.80
CA MET A 101 -4.68 4.33 1.36
C MET A 101 -5.16 3.05 0.68
N VAL A 102 -4.97 1.89 1.31
CA VAL A 102 -5.51 0.62 0.80
C VAL A 102 -7.03 0.65 0.82
N THR A 103 -7.66 1.17 1.88
CA THR A 103 -9.12 1.31 1.92
C THR A 103 -9.64 2.24 0.83
N TYR A 104 -8.96 3.36 0.59
CA TYR A 104 -9.28 4.25 -0.51
C TYR A 104 -9.15 3.53 -1.85
N HIS A 105 -8.06 2.77 -2.06
CA HIS A 105 -7.84 1.99 -3.28
C HIS A 105 -9.01 1.06 -3.56
N TRP A 106 -9.44 0.26 -2.58
CA TRP A 106 -10.57 -0.66 -2.70
C TRP A 106 -11.90 0.06 -3.02
N LEU A 107 -12.10 1.28 -2.53
CA LEU A 107 -13.33 2.04 -2.77
C LEU A 107 -13.39 2.68 -4.16
N THR A 108 -12.24 2.94 -4.80
CA THR A 108 -12.17 3.75 -6.02
C THR A 108 -11.67 3.02 -7.25
N ASN A 109 -11.23 1.77 -7.12
CA ASN A 109 -10.73 0.96 -8.22
C ASN A 109 -11.65 -0.26 -8.46
N PRO A 110 -11.58 -0.88 -9.65
CA PRO A 110 -12.30 -2.12 -9.93
C PRO A 110 -11.98 -3.22 -8.91
N ASP A 111 -12.91 -4.17 -8.77
CA ASP A 111 -12.69 -5.33 -7.91
C ASP A 111 -11.44 -6.10 -8.41
N PRO A 112 -10.42 -6.33 -7.56
CA PRO A 112 -9.22 -7.04 -7.97
C PRO A 112 -9.50 -8.46 -8.49
N ARG A 113 -10.59 -9.10 -8.04
CA ARG A 113 -11.00 -10.41 -8.56
C ARG A 113 -11.33 -10.35 -10.04
N GLU A 114 -12.13 -9.37 -10.45
CA GLU A 114 -12.51 -9.21 -11.86
C GLU A 114 -11.28 -8.97 -12.76
N GLU A 115 -10.33 -8.17 -12.29
CA GLU A 115 -9.11 -7.86 -13.05
C GLU A 115 -8.17 -9.06 -13.14
N VAL A 116 -8.03 -9.84 -12.07
CA VAL A 116 -7.25 -11.08 -12.06
C VAL A 116 -7.89 -12.14 -12.96
N GLU A 117 -9.22 -12.30 -12.91
CA GLU A 117 -9.94 -13.24 -13.78
C GLU A 117 -9.76 -12.90 -15.26
N LYS A 118 -9.86 -11.61 -15.63
CA LYS A 118 -9.57 -11.13 -16.99
C LYS A 118 -8.12 -11.43 -17.40
N ALA A 119 -7.16 -11.20 -16.50
CA ALA A 119 -5.75 -11.47 -16.78
C ALA A 119 -5.49 -12.97 -16.99
N ILE A 120 -6.04 -13.82 -16.12
CA ILE A 120 -5.93 -15.29 -16.23
C ILE A 120 -6.53 -15.77 -17.56
N ALA A 121 -7.69 -15.25 -17.97
CA ALA A 121 -8.33 -15.61 -19.23
C ALA A 121 -7.49 -15.22 -20.47
N ALA A 122 -6.63 -14.18 -20.37
CA ALA A 122 -5.77 -13.73 -21.46
C ALA A 122 -4.47 -14.55 -21.59
N ILE A 123 -3.97 -15.17 -20.51
CA ILE A 123 -2.69 -15.90 -20.49
C ILE A 123 -2.57 -16.98 -21.57
N PRO A 124 -3.59 -17.84 -21.82
CA PRO A 124 -3.50 -18.88 -22.85
C PRO A 124 -3.13 -18.33 -24.24
N SER A 125 -3.62 -17.13 -24.57
CA SER A 125 -3.39 -16.44 -25.84
C SER A 125 -2.05 -15.68 -25.92
N THR A 126 -1.27 -15.67 -24.83
CA THR A 126 0.01 -14.96 -24.79
C THR A 126 1.07 -15.73 -25.60
N PRO A 127 1.64 -15.13 -26.67
CA PRO A 127 2.64 -15.78 -27.49
C PRO A 127 3.98 -15.88 -26.74
N ASN A 128 4.85 -16.78 -27.19
CA ASN A 128 6.23 -16.95 -26.67
C ASN A 128 6.34 -17.41 -25.21
N LEU A 129 5.26 -17.93 -24.62
CA LEU A 129 5.30 -18.59 -23.32
C LEU A 129 5.08 -20.09 -23.48
N SER A 130 5.93 -20.87 -22.82
CA SER A 130 5.71 -22.31 -22.62
C SER A 130 4.49 -22.54 -21.72
N ASP A 131 3.91 -23.75 -21.78
CA ASP A 131 2.78 -24.13 -20.94
C ASP A 131 3.12 -24.03 -19.45
N LYS A 132 4.36 -24.35 -19.08
CA LYS A 132 4.84 -24.20 -17.70
C LYS A 132 4.83 -22.73 -17.27
N GLN A 133 5.37 -21.82 -18.08
CA GLN A 133 5.35 -20.39 -17.76
C GLN A 133 3.92 -19.84 -17.66
N LYS A 134 3.00 -20.29 -18.51
CA LYS A 134 1.59 -19.92 -18.43
C LYS A 134 0.96 -20.40 -17.12
N ALA A 135 1.22 -21.65 -16.73
CA ALA A 135 0.73 -22.20 -15.47
C ALA A 135 1.28 -21.43 -14.25
N ASP A 136 2.59 -21.16 -14.22
CA ASP A 136 3.24 -20.41 -13.15
C ASP A 136 2.68 -18.98 -13.04
N MET A 137 2.38 -18.32 -14.17
CA MET A 137 1.74 -16.99 -14.18
C MET A 137 0.32 -17.02 -13.61
N ILE A 138 -0.49 -18.02 -13.99
CA ILE A 138 -1.85 -18.18 -13.46
C ILE A 138 -1.81 -18.41 -11.95
N ASP A 139 -0.91 -19.26 -11.48
CA ASP A 139 -0.75 -19.58 -10.06
C ASP A 139 -0.30 -18.36 -9.24
N GLY A 140 0.67 -17.60 -9.76
CA GLY A 140 1.12 -16.34 -9.16
C GLY A 140 0.00 -15.31 -9.05
N LEU A 141 -0.83 -15.17 -10.10
CA LEU A 141 -1.99 -14.26 -10.07
C LEU A 141 -3.03 -14.69 -9.03
N LYS A 142 -3.31 -15.99 -8.91
CA LYS A 142 -4.26 -16.52 -7.89
C LYS A 142 -3.74 -16.31 -6.48
N THR A 143 -2.47 -16.63 -6.23
CA THR A 143 -1.82 -16.44 -4.92
C THR A 143 -1.78 -14.96 -4.53
N GLY A 144 -1.49 -14.08 -5.50
CA GLY A 144 -1.55 -12.63 -5.32
C GLY A 144 -2.96 -12.16 -4.97
N LEU A 145 -3.99 -12.64 -5.68
CA LEU A 145 -5.39 -12.32 -5.38
C LEU A 145 -5.77 -12.73 -3.96
N GLU A 146 -5.45 -13.95 -3.54
CA GLU A 146 -5.74 -14.42 -2.18
C GLU A 146 -5.10 -13.51 -1.11
N THR A 147 -3.88 -13.03 -1.35
CA THR A 147 -3.18 -12.11 -0.45
C THR A 147 -3.89 -10.78 -0.36
N VAL A 148 -4.29 -10.22 -1.51
CA VAL A 148 -5.03 -8.95 -1.58
C VAL A 148 -6.41 -9.09 -0.92
N GLU A 149 -7.14 -10.17 -1.18
CA GLU A 149 -8.46 -10.42 -0.59
C GLU A 149 -8.41 -10.61 0.92
N LYS A 150 -7.37 -11.25 1.47
CA LYS A 150 -7.14 -11.32 2.93
C LYS A 150 -6.90 -9.95 3.55
N ALA A 151 -6.34 -9.01 2.80
CA ALA A 151 -6.13 -7.63 3.22
C ALA A 151 -7.31 -6.71 2.89
N ARG A 152 -8.47 -7.26 2.47
CA ARG A 152 -9.67 -6.47 2.20
C ARG A 152 -10.06 -5.68 3.46
N PRO A 153 -10.25 -4.36 3.35
CA PRO A 153 -10.69 -3.53 4.46
C PRO A 153 -12.06 -3.95 4.99
N SER A 154 -12.28 -3.78 6.29
CA SER A 154 -13.60 -4.02 6.88
C SER A 154 -14.65 -3.04 6.34
N ALA A 155 -15.93 -3.43 6.44
CA ALA A 155 -17.04 -2.59 6.01
C ALA A 155 -17.09 -1.25 6.77
N GLU A 156 -16.73 -1.26 8.05
CA GLU A 156 -16.66 -0.07 8.90
C GLU A 156 -15.56 0.89 8.40
N ASN A 157 -14.35 0.38 8.13
CA ASN A 157 -13.26 1.18 7.61
C ASN A 157 -13.61 1.78 6.24
N MET A 158 -14.21 0.97 5.36
CA MET A 158 -14.71 1.44 4.08
C MET A 158 -15.75 2.57 4.24
N ALA A 159 -16.70 2.44 5.18
CA ALA A 159 -17.70 3.46 5.44
C ALA A 159 -17.10 4.77 5.98
N ILE A 160 -16.05 4.68 6.80
CA ILE A 160 -15.32 5.85 7.30
C ILE A 160 -14.57 6.56 6.17
N VAL A 161 -13.76 5.84 5.40
CA VAL A 161 -12.96 6.42 4.30
C VAL A 161 -13.85 6.97 3.18
N LYS A 162 -14.98 6.32 2.89
CA LYS A 162 -15.96 6.79 1.90
C LYS A 162 -16.45 8.22 2.17
N LYS A 163 -16.55 8.62 3.45
CA LYS A 163 -16.96 10.00 3.83
C LYS A 163 -15.88 11.05 3.54
N HIS A 164 -14.63 10.64 3.32
CA HIS A 164 -13.46 11.51 3.19
C HIS A 164 -12.73 11.35 1.84
N LEU A 165 -13.36 10.72 0.85
CA LEU A 165 -12.72 10.45 -0.45
C LEU A 165 -12.12 11.71 -1.09
N SER A 166 -12.83 12.84 -1.05
CA SER A 166 -12.33 14.10 -1.62
C SER A 166 -11.05 14.58 -0.94
N SER A 167 -10.99 14.51 0.39
CA SER A 167 -9.83 14.92 1.18
C SER A 167 -8.65 13.97 1.05
N ILE A 168 -8.92 12.66 0.88
CA ILE A 168 -7.87 11.63 0.77
C ILE A 168 -7.30 11.56 -0.65
N LYS A 169 -8.11 11.80 -1.69
CA LYS A 169 -7.70 11.75 -3.10
C LYS A 169 -6.37 12.43 -3.44
N PRO A 170 -6.08 13.68 -3.03
CA PRO A 170 -4.79 14.30 -3.34
C PRO A 170 -3.61 13.59 -2.65
N LEU A 171 -3.81 13.09 -1.43
CA LEU A 171 -2.78 12.36 -0.68
C LEU A 171 -2.52 10.98 -1.29
N TYR A 172 -3.58 10.30 -1.71
CA TYR A 172 -3.49 9.04 -2.43
C TYR A 172 -2.73 9.18 -3.75
N LYS A 173 -3.00 10.25 -4.53
CA LYS A 173 -2.22 10.55 -5.75
C LYS A 173 -0.74 10.77 -5.46
N GLN A 174 -0.42 11.48 -4.38
CA GLN A 174 0.97 11.67 -3.98
C GLN A 174 1.59 10.32 -3.62
N TRP A 175 0.88 9.48 -2.87
CA TRP A 175 1.37 8.19 -2.41
C TRP A 175 1.64 7.20 -3.55
N THR A 176 0.79 7.13 -4.58
CA THR A 176 0.99 6.23 -5.72
C THR A 176 2.03 6.71 -6.74
N ASN A 177 2.54 7.94 -6.59
CA ASN A 177 3.53 8.54 -7.49
C ASN A 177 4.93 8.63 -6.85
N LEU A 178 5.09 8.09 -5.63
CA LEU A 178 6.40 7.89 -4.97
C LEU A 178 7.03 6.59 -5.50
#